data_AF-A0A3D3GNQ8-F1
#
_entry.id   AF-A0A3D3GNQ8-F1
#
_cell.length_a   1.000
_cell.length_b   1.000
_cell.length_c   1.000
_cell.angle_alpha   90.00
_cell.angle_beta   90.00
_cell.angle_gamma   90.00
#
_symmetry.space_group_name_H-M   'P 1'
#
loop_
_entity.id
_entity.type
_entity.pdbx_description
1 polymer ?
#
loop_
_entity_poly.entity_id
_entity_poly.type
_entity_poly.pdbx_seq_one_letter_code
_entity_poly.pdbx_strand_id
1 'polypeptide(L)'
;MAGVRVGEVKDVALKFDEAQKKNRVFVKIFLNEGTEVRENYTFSVQGTFVLSEPHIEITPIPGDLPFVKSGSYLEGIGPVPVDELLSRSMRIAEQMEAILASVQQMTDDKELTDALKVMVINFADLSVQMKSFMEGNQSDMSASVKNIKGFTESMDRAGADFEALMKHVQQGEGNVGKMVYSDEIYKDMRELIADIKKHPWKLLKKDKKFFFF
;
A
#
# COMPACT_ATOMS: atom_id res chain seq x y z
N MET A 1 19.65 -7.46 -3.23
CA MET A 1 19.18 -8.36 -4.31
C MET A 1 18.91 -9.71 -3.69
N ALA A 2 17.64 -10.07 -3.58
CA ALA A 2 17.21 -11.29 -2.89
C ALA A 2 17.83 -11.44 -1.48
N GLY A 3 17.96 -10.31 -0.76
CA GLY A 3 18.56 -10.26 0.58
C GLY A 3 20.09 -10.17 0.63
N VAL A 4 20.80 -10.24 -0.50
CA VAL A 4 22.27 -10.10 -0.56
C VAL A 4 22.67 -8.70 -1.02
N ARG A 5 23.67 -8.09 -0.37
CA ARG A 5 24.26 -6.81 -0.80
C ARG A 5 25.11 -7.04 -2.05
N VAL A 6 24.70 -6.40 -3.15
CA VAL A 6 25.34 -6.53 -4.48
C VAL A 6 25.89 -5.21 -5.01
N GLY A 7 25.92 -4.17 -4.18
CA GLY A 7 26.32 -2.84 -4.61
C GLY A 7 26.06 -1.76 -3.58
N GLU A 8 26.06 -0.52 -4.04
CA GLU A 8 25.82 0.67 -3.22
C GLU A 8 25.24 1.84 -4.02
N VAL A 9 24.54 2.74 -3.33
CA VAL A 9 24.07 4.01 -3.90
C VAL A 9 25.23 5.01 -3.90
N LYS A 10 25.54 5.58 -5.06
CA LYS A 10 26.62 6.56 -5.25
C LYS A 10 26.14 7.99 -5.22
N ASP A 11 24.94 8.25 -5.70
CA ASP A 11 24.39 9.61 -5.80
C ASP A 11 22.86 9.59 -5.81
N VAL A 12 22.25 10.64 -5.26
CA VAL A 12 20.79 10.85 -5.26
C VAL A 12 20.52 12.30 -5.62
N ALA A 13 19.82 12.52 -6.73
CA ALA A 13 19.51 13.85 -7.24
C ALA A 13 18.02 14.02 -7.51
N LEU A 14 17.44 15.12 -7.03
CA LEU A 14 16.09 15.54 -7.44
C LEU A 14 16.21 16.37 -8.73
N LYS A 15 15.54 15.95 -9.79
CA LYS A 15 15.52 16.68 -11.07
C LYS A 15 14.09 16.82 -11.58
N PHE A 16 13.82 17.93 -12.25
CA PHE A 16 12.56 18.10 -12.96
C PHE A 16 12.60 17.31 -14.27
N ASP A 17 11.66 16.39 -14.45
CA ASP A 17 11.46 15.66 -15.70
C ASP A 17 10.53 16.49 -16.60
N GLU A 18 11.12 17.17 -17.60
CA GLU A 18 10.39 18.02 -18.54
C GLU A 18 9.34 17.27 -19.36
N ALA A 19 9.56 15.99 -19.66
CA ALA A 19 8.64 15.18 -20.45
C ALA A 19 7.40 14.81 -19.64
N GLN A 20 7.57 14.52 -18.34
CA GLN A 20 6.47 14.15 -17.45
C GLN A 20 5.95 15.30 -16.59
N LYS A 21 6.52 16.52 -16.75
CA LYS A 21 6.19 17.74 -15.99
C LYS A 21 6.12 17.51 -14.47
N LYS A 22 7.04 16.70 -13.94
CA LYS A 22 7.09 16.37 -12.51
C LYS A 22 8.52 16.21 -12.01
N ASN A 23 8.71 16.43 -10.71
CA ASN A 23 9.99 16.12 -10.06
C ASN A 23 10.19 14.61 -9.98
N ARG A 24 11.40 14.14 -10.31
CA ARG A 24 11.81 12.75 -10.17
C ARG A 24 13.12 12.66 -9.40
N VAL A 25 13.25 11.61 -8.60
CA VAL A 25 14.48 11.28 -7.91
C VAL A 25 15.28 10.34 -8.80
N PHE A 26 16.50 10.75 -9.15
CA PHE A 26 17.48 9.95 -9.85
C PHE A 26 18.44 9.36 -8.84
N VAL A 27 18.53 8.03 -8.82
CA VAL A 27 19.44 7.29 -7.93
C VAL A 27 20.50 6.64 -8.80
N LYS A 28 21.77 7.03 -8.60
CA LYS A 28 22.90 6.36 -9.25
C LYS A 28 23.37 5.23 -8.37
N ILE A 29 23.28 4.00 -8.86
CA ILE A 29 23.78 2.81 -8.16
C ILE A 29 25.05 2.29 -8.82
N PHE A 30 25.93 1.73 -8.00
CA PHE A 30 27.07 0.95 -8.43
C PHE A 30 26.84 -0.50 -8.03
N LEU A 31 27.07 -1.43 -8.94
CA LEU A 31 26.93 -2.87 -8.72
C LEU A 31 28.30 -3.53 -8.74
N ASN A 32 28.47 -4.54 -7.89
CA ASN A 32 29.70 -5.31 -7.79
C ASN A 32 29.93 -6.13 -9.07
N GLU A 33 31.19 -6.41 -9.39
CA GLU A 33 31.56 -7.27 -10.51
C GLU A 33 30.88 -8.65 -10.40
N GLY A 34 30.38 -9.16 -11.52
CA GLY A 34 29.59 -10.40 -11.57
C GLY A 34 28.11 -10.27 -11.17
N THR A 35 27.65 -9.07 -10.79
CA THR A 35 26.21 -8.84 -10.53
C THR A 35 25.45 -8.71 -11.84
N GLU A 36 24.64 -9.71 -12.15
CA GLU A 36 23.78 -9.73 -13.34
C GLU A 36 22.42 -9.10 -13.05
N VAL A 37 22.04 -8.10 -13.85
CA VAL A 37 20.74 -7.44 -13.79
C VAL A 37 20.10 -7.47 -15.16
N ARG A 38 18.81 -7.82 -15.22
CA ARG A 38 18.00 -7.83 -16.43
C ARG A 38 16.99 -6.70 -16.44
N GLU A 39 16.55 -6.30 -17.63
CA GLU A 39 15.64 -5.17 -17.84
C GLU A 39 14.27 -5.35 -17.15
N ASN A 40 13.84 -6.60 -16.91
CA ASN A 40 12.59 -6.90 -16.21
C ASN A 40 12.72 -6.92 -14.67
N TYR A 41 13.91 -6.71 -14.10
CA TYR A 41 14.06 -6.72 -12.66
C TYR A 41 13.43 -5.47 -12.05
N THR A 42 12.81 -5.65 -10.88
CA THR A 42 12.17 -4.54 -10.17
C THR A 42 13.15 -3.90 -9.20
N PHE A 43 13.28 -2.59 -9.29
CA PHE A 43 14.05 -1.76 -8.37
C PHE A 43 13.07 -1.05 -7.46
N SER A 44 13.17 -1.23 -6.14
CA SER A 44 12.31 -0.54 -5.19
C SER A 44 13.10 0.09 -4.06
N VAL A 45 12.72 1.29 -3.65
CA VAL A 45 13.24 1.90 -2.43
C VAL A 45 12.56 1.24 -1.24
N GLN A 46 13.34 0.56 -0.42
CA GLN A 46 12.88 -0.15 0.76
C GLN A 46 13.59 0.38 2.00
N GLY A 47 13.14 -0.09 3.15
CA GLY A 47 13.85 0.10 4.40
C GLY A 47 13.74 1.50 5.02
N THR A 48 12.71 2.27 4.66
CA THR A 48 12.41 3.58 5.28
C THR A 48 11.74 3.47 6.66
N PHE A 49 11.95 2.36 7.39
CA PHE A 49 11.15 1.94 8.54
C PHE A 49 12.04 1.51 9.72
N VAL A 50 11.43 1.32 10.91
CA VAL A 50 11.99 1.37 12.29
C VAL A 50 13.39 0.77 12.53
N LEU A 51 13.87 -0.22 11.76
CA LEU A 51 15.14 -0.92 12.01
C LEU A 51 16.07 -1.08 10.81
N SER A 52 15.66 -0.64 9.63
CA SER A 52 16.47 -0.78 8.42
C SER A 52 16.94 0.58 7.92
N GLU A 53 18.11 0.59 7.29
CA GLU A 53 18.55 1.73 6.51
C GLU A 53 17.81 1.75 5.17
N PRO A 54 17.42 2.94 4.66
CA PRO A 54 16.89 3.07 3.32
C PRO A 54 17.86 2.46 2.30
N HIS A 55 17.38 1.54 1.47
CA HIS A 55 18.19 0.86 0.47
C HIS A 55 17.37 0.60 -0.80
N ILE A 56 18.07 0.29 -1.89
CA ILE A 56 17.44 -0.18 -3.12
C ILE A 56 17.41 -1.70 -3.08
N GLU A 57 16.21 -2.28 -3.06
CA GLU A 57 16.02 -3.71 -3.26
C GLU A 57 15.82 -4.00 -4.74
N ILE A 58 16.60 -4.96 -5.25
CA ILE A 58 16.54 -5.46 -6.61
C ILE A 58 15.90 -6.84 -6.56
N THR A 59 14.68 -6.97 -7.08
CA THR A 59 13.94 -8.24 -7.12
C THR A 59 14.05 -8.85 -8.52
N PRO A 60 14.71 -10.01 -8.67
CA PRO A 60 14.74 -10.75 -9.92
C PRO A 60 13.34 -11.19 -10.33
N ILE A 61 13.02 -11.04 -11.61
CA ILE A 61 11.80 -11.60 -12.21
C ILE A 61 12.23 -12.67 -13.21
N PRO A 62 11.69 -13.89 -13.14
CA PRO A 62 11.97 -14.93 -14.13
C PRO A 62 11.69 -14.44 -15.55
N GLY A 63 12.62 -14.74 -16.46
CA GLY A 63 12.52 -14.33 -17.86
C GLY A 63 13.89 -14.20 -18.49
N ASP A 64 13.92 -14.15 -19.83
CA ASP A 64 15.16 -14.08 -20.60
C ASP A 64 15.35 -12.70 -21.26
N LEU A 65 14.97 -11.64 -20.55
CA LEU A 65 15.20 -10.29 -21.03
C LEU A 65 16.69 -9.93 -21.01
N PRO A 66 17.14 -9.01 -21.90
CA PRO A 66 18.53 -8.61 -21.99
C PRO A 66 19.11 -8.12 -20.65
N PHE A 67 20.43 -8.25 -20.52
CA PHE A 67 21.16 -7.63 -19.42
C PHE A 67 21.20 -6.12 -19.56
N VAL A 68 21.07 -5.44 -18.43
CA VAL A 68 21.14 -3.98 -18.34
C VAL A 68 22.58 -3.55 -18.61
N LYS A 69 22.75 -2.64 -19.57
CA LYS A 69 24.06 -2.06 -19.87
C LYS A 69 24.43 -0.99 -18.86
N SER A 70 25.73 -0.84 -18.58
CA SER A 70 26.23 0.26 -17.76
C SER A 70 25.80 1.62 -18.33
N GLY A 71 25.33 2.51 -17.46
CA GLY A 71 24.80 3.83 -17.83
C GLY A 71 23.33 3.85 -18.26
N SER A 72 22.65 2.70 -18.31
CA SER A 72 21.21 2.66 -18.60
C SER A 72 20.38 3.24 -17.45
N TYR A 73 19.23 3.80 -17.79
CA TYR A 73 18.22 4.23 -16.83
C TYR A 73 17.12 3.18 -16.74
N LEU A 74 16.73 2.84 -15.52
CA LEU A 74 15.60 1.96 -15.24
C LEU A 74 14.59 2.69 -14.36
N GLU A 75 13.32 2.41 -14.57
CA GLU A 75 12.26 2.97 -13.75
C GLU A 75 12.19 2.21 -12.41
N GLY A 76 12.45 2.93 -11.33
CA GLY A 76 12.32 2.41 -9.97
C GLY A 76 10.94 2.70 -9.38
N ILE A 77 10.53 1.83 -8.45
CA ILE A 77 9.34 1.99 -7.64
C ILE A 77 9.74 2.74 -6.35
N GLY A 78 9.23 3.96 -6.20
CA GLY A 78 9.40 4.74 -4.97
C GLY A 78 8.64 4.12 -3.79
N PRO A 79 8.97 4.50 -2.55
CA PRO A 79 8.17 4.08 -1.41
C PRO A 79 6.79 4.74 -1.50
N VAL A 80 5.72 3.98 -1.26
CA VAL A 80 4.39 4.58 -1.12
C VAL A 80 4.38 5.37 0.20
N PRO A 81 4.16 6.69 0.18
CA PRO A 81 4.05 7.47 1.41
C PRO A 81 2.87 6.98 2.24
N VAL A 82 3.07 6.82 3.54
CA VAL A 82 2.00 6.36 4.44
C VAL A 82 0.83 7.35 4.47
N ASP A 83 1.10 8.65 4.29
CA ASP A 83 0.07 9.69 4.16
C ASP A 83 -0.83 9.46 2.92
N GLU A 84 -0.27 8.89 1.85
CA GLU A 84 -1.03 8.52 0.65
C GLU A 84 -1.96 7.34 0.94
N LEU A 85 -1.49 6.34 1.69
CA LEU A 85 -2.30 5.20 2.14
C LEU A 85 -3.45 5.66 3.04
N LEU A 86 -3.19 6.56 3.98
CA LEU A 86 -4.22 7.16 4.83
C LEU A 86 -5.24 7.96 4.02
N SER A 87 -4.76 8.74 3.04
CA SER A 87 -5.64 9.50 2.15
C SER A 87 -6.52 8.58 1.29
N ARG A 88 -5.96 7.48 0.79
CA ARG A 88 -6.70 6.45 0.05
C ARG A 88 -7.74 5.78 0.96
N SER A 89 -7.39 5.44 2.20
CA SER A 89 -8.34 4.82 3.13
C SER A 89 -9.49 5.76 3.47
N MET A 90 -9.24 7.05 3.76
CA MET A 90 -10.31 8.01 4.03
C MET A 90 -11.30 8.13 2.86
N ARG A 91 -10.81 8.15 1.61
CA ARG A 91 -11.69 8.17 0.43
C ARG A 91 -12.55 6.92 0.29
N ILE A 92 -11.97 5.74 0.55
CA ILE A 92 -12.74 4.48 0.50
C ILE A 92 -13.85 4.51 1.57
N ALA A 93 -13.56 5.02 2.77
CA ALA A 93 -14.57 5.14 3.84
C ALA A 93 -15.74 6.04 3.40
N GLU A 94 -15.45 7.22 2.85
CA GLU A 94 -16.44 8.15 2.32
C GLU A 94 -17.29 7.51 1.20
N GLN A 95 -16.66 6.79 0.28
CA GLN A 95 -17.35 6.08 -0.80
C GLN A 95 -18.27 4.97 -0.25
N MET A 96 -17.84 4.23 0.77
CA MET A 96 -18.66 3.20 1.40
C MET A 96 -19.87 3.79 2.14
N GLU A 97 -19.71 4.94 2.80
CA GLU A 97 -20.83 5.66 3.42
C GLU A 97 -21.87 6.09 2.39
N ALA A 98 -21.42 6.60 1.24
CA ALA A 98 -22.31 6.98 0.14
C ALA A 98 -23.08 5.78 -0.45
N ILE A 99 -22.41 4.63 -0.57
CA ILE A 99 -23.06 3.38 -1.00
C ILE A 99 -24.10 2.94 0.03
N LEU A 100 -23.76 2.94 1.32
CA LEU A 100 -24.68 2.55 2.38
C LEU A 100 -25.95 3.42 2.35
N ALA A 101 -25.80 4.74 2.19
CA ALA A 101 -26.93 5.66 2.07
C ALA A 101 -27.79 5.36 0.83
N SER A 102 -27.15 5.06 -0.30
CA SER A 102 -27.84 4.72 -1.56
C SER A 102 -28.60 3.39 -1.44
N VAL A 103 -27.97 2.36 -0.86
CA VAL A 103 -28.59 1.04 -0.66
C VAL A 103 -29.79 1.15 0.27
N GLN A 104 -29.69 1.89 1.37
CA GLN A 104 -30.82 2.15 2.29
C GLN A 104 -32.02 2.80 1.61
N GLN A 105 -31.82 3.57 0.54
CA GLN A 105 -32.90 4.22 -0.21
C GLN A 105 -33.49 3.33 -1.32
N MET A 106 -32.73 2.34 -1.79
CA MET A 106 -33.05 1.58 -2.99
C MET A 106 -33.56 0.17 -2.72
N THR A 107 -33.31 -0.39 -1.52
CA THR A 107 -33.73 -1.74 -1.17
C THR A 107 -34.12 -1.84 0.30
N ASP A 108 -35.12 -2.68 0.57
CA ASP A 108 -35.50 -3.10 1.92
C ASP A 108 -34.74 -4.36 2.38
N ASP A 109 -33.72 -4.79 1.61
CA ASP A 109 -32.84 -5.89 1.96
C ASP A 109 -32.02 -5.51 3.21
N LYS A 110 -32.57 -5.94 4.35
CA LYS A 110 -32.00 -5.71 5.67
C LYS A 110 -30.68 -6.45 5.86
N GLU A 111 -30.52 -7.63 5.26
CA GLU A 111 -29.28 -8.41 5.37
C GLU A 111 -28.14 -7.69 4.65
N LEU A 112 -28.36 -7.26 3.41
CA LEU A 112 -27.38 -6.47 2.65
C LEU A 112 -27.05 -5.15 3.36
N THR A 113 -28.09 -4.45 3.82
CA THR A 113 -27.92 -3.16 4.51
C THR A 113 -27.12 -3.31 5.80
N ASP A 114 -27.40 -4.34 6.61
CA ASP A 114 -26.69 -4.57 7.86
C ASP A 114 -25.25 -5.06 7.61
N ALA A 115 -25.01 -5.87 6.57
CA ALA A 115 -23.66 -6.25 6.13
C ALA A 115 -22.82 -5.03 5.70
N LEU A 116 -23.39 -4.12 4.92
CA LEU A 116 -22.73 -2.87 4.52
C LEU A 116 -22.42 -1.96 5.72
N LYS A 117 -23.34 -1.85 6.70
CA LYS A 117 -23.08 -1.09 7.94
C LYS A 117 -21.88 -1.64 8.70
N VAL A 118 -21.84 -2.96 8.89
CA VAL A 118 -20.72 -3.62 9.59
C VAL A 118 -19.41 -3.35 8.86
N MET A 119 -19.40 -3.45 7.53
CA MET A 119 -18.23 -3.18 6.72
C MET A 119 -17.75 -1.73 6.85
N VAL A 120 -18.66 -0.75 6.79
CA VAL A 120 -18.34 0.68 6.99
C VAL A 120 -17.72 0.91 8.37
N ILE A 121 -18.31 0.33 9.42
CA ILE A 121 -17.80 0.48 10.80
C ILE A 121 -16.40 -0.12 10.93
N ASN A 122 -16.18 -1.34 10.42
CA ASN A 122 -14.89 -2.01 10.54
C ASN A 122 -13.81 -1.35 9.67
N PHE A 123 -14.19 -0.77 8.54
CA PHE A 123 -13.26 0.00 7.71
C PHE A 123 -12.91 1.38 8.32
N ALA A 124 -13.88 2.03 8.97
CA ALA A 124 -13.61 3.24 9.76
C ALA A 124 -12.67 2.94 10.94
N ASP A 125 -12.90 1.84 11.66
CA ASP A 125 -12.00 1.37 12.72
C ASP A 125 -10.58 1.10 12.19
N LEU A 126 -10.47 0.40 11.05
CA LEU A 126 -9.17 0.18 10.37
C LEU A 126 -8.46 1.51 10.06
N SER A 127 -9.19 2.52 9.60
CA SER A 127 -8.62 3.85 9.32
C SER A 127 -8.14 4.58 10.58
N VAL A 128 -8.89 4.45 11.69
CA VAL A 128 -8.48 4.99 13.01
C VAL A 128 -7.24 4.27 13.54
N GLN A 129 -7.18 2.94 13.40
CA GLN A 129 -6.02 2.14 13.79
C GLN A 129 -4.79 2.50 12.94
N MET A 130 -4.97 2.71 11.64
CA MET A 130 -3.93 3.18 10.73
C MET A 130 -3.36 4.54 11.16
N LYS A 131 -4.24 5.51 11.47
CA LYS A 131 -3.82 6.82 11.98
C LYS A 131 -3.08 6.71 13.32
N SER A 132 -3.63 5.93 14.27
CA SER A 132 -3.01 5.72 15.59
C SER A 132 -1.64 5.05 15.47
N PHE A 133 -1.49 4.12 14.53
CA PHE A 133 -0.23 3.52 14.19
C PHE A 133 0.78 4.58 13.70
N MET A 134 0.36 5.49 12.81
CA MET A 134 1.20 6.56 12.25
C MET A 134 1.62 7.64 13.25
N GLU A 135 0.77 7.89 14.25
CA GLU A 135 0.97 8.88 15.31
C GLU A 135 1.71 8.29 16.53
N GLY A 136 1.85 6.96 16.60
CA GLY A 136 2.43 6.24 17.73
C GLY A 136 3.87 6.63 18.06
N ASN A 137 4.16 6.79 19.36
CA ASN A 137 5.47 7.20 19.87
C ASN A 137 6.45 6.01 19.87
N GLN A 138 7.50 6.09 19.05
CA GLN A 138 8.45 5.00 18.73
C GLN A 138 9.28 4.47 19.89
N SER A 139 9.37 5.19 21.01
CA SER A 139 10.20 4.76 22.14
C SER A 139 9.60 3.61 22.94
N ASP A 140 8.33 3.29 22.72
CA ASP A 140 7.64 2.20 23.41
C ASP A 140 7.37 1.04 22.45
N MET A 141 8.25 0.04 22.51
CA MET A 141 8.15 -1.19 21.74
C MET A 141 6.88 -1.99 22.10
N SER A 142 6.40 -1.89 23.35
CA SER A 142 5.14 -2.52 23.79
C SER A 142 3.94 -1.85 23.14
N ALA A 143 3.92 -0.51 23.09
CA ALA A 143 2.90 0.25 22.38
C ALA A 143 2.89 -0.06 20.88
N SER A 144 4.08 -0.20 20.27
CA SER A 144 4.21 -0.58 18.85
C SER A 144 3.62 -1.97 18.58
N VAL A 145 3.95 -2.98 19.42
CA VAL A 145 3.39 -4.33 19.28
C VAL A 145 1.87 -4.34 19.46
N LYS A 146 1.34 -3.56 20.41
CA LYS A 146 -0.10 -3.43 20.62
C LYS A 146 -0.79 -2.81 19.40
N ASN A 147 -0.21 -1.76 18.81
CA ASN A 147 -0.75 -1.11 17.62
C ASN A 147 -0.70 -2.04 16.39
N ILE A 148 0.39 -2.81 16.20
CA ILE A 148 0.48 -3.82 15.13
C ILE A 148 -0.64 -4.86 15.28
N LYS A 149 -0.84 -5.36 16.51
CA LYS A 149 -1.85 -6.36 16.80
C LYS A 149 -3.25 -5.84 16.49
N GLY A 150 -3.59 -4.66 17.02
CA GLY A 150 -4.89 -4.04 16.76
C GLY A 150 -5.14 -3.81 15.28
N PHE A 151 -4.13 -3.28 14.56
CA PHE A 151 -4.24 -3.04 13.13
C PHE A 151 -4.50 -4.33 12.35
N THR A 152 -3.73 -5.39 12.64
CA THR A 152 -3.91 -6.71 12.01
C THR A 152 -5.31 -7.27 12.26
N GLU A 153 -5.80 -7.17 13.50
CA GLU A 153 -7.15 -7.62 13.86
C GLU A 153 -8.25 -6.83 13.14
N SER A 154 -8.09 -5.52 12.94
CA SER A 154 -9.05 -4.74 12.14
C SER A 154 -8.96 -5.05 10.66
N MET A 155 -7.77 -5.34 10.14
CA MET A 155 -7.57 -5.71 8.76
C MET A 155 -8.22 -7.07 8.44
N ASP A 156 -8.06 -8.05 9.33
CA ASP A 156 -8.67 -9.38 9.18
C ASP A 156 -10.19 -9.29 9.22
N ARG A 157 -10.75 -8.47 10.13
CA ARG A 157 -12.20 -8.21 10.20
C ARG A 157 -12.73 -7.56 8.93
N ALA A 158 -12.11 -6.46 8.48
CA ALA A 158 -12.51 -5.76 7.26
C ALA A 158 -12.44 -6.67 6.01
N GLY A 159 -11.43 -7.55 5.94
CA GLY A 159 -11.32 -8.54 4.87
C GLY A 159 -12.44 -9.58 4.90
N ALA A 160 -12.75 -10.13 6.08
CA ALA A 160 -13.82 -11.11 6.24
C ALA A 160 -15.21 -10.53 5.90
N ASP A 161 -15.50 -9.31 6.35
CA ASP A 161 -16.77 -8.65 6.05
C ASP A 161 -16.93 -8.35 4.58
N PHE A 162 -15.84 -7.94 3.92
CA PHE A 162 -15.86 -7.74 2.48
C PHE A 162 -16.12 -9.04 1.74
N GLU A 163 -15.46 -10.13 2.11
CA GLU A 163 -15.71 -11.44 1.50
C GLU A 163 -17.17 -11.88 1.70
N ALA A 164 -17.73 -11.67 2.90
CA ALA A 164 -19.12 -11.96 3.20
C ALA A 164 -20.10 -11.11 2.37
N LEU A 165 -19.86 -9.80 2.28
CA LEU A 165 -20.63 -8.88 1.45
C LEU A 165 -20.57 -9.28 -0.03
N MET A 166 -19.38 -9.60 -0.54
CA MET A 166 -19.19 -10.01 -1.92
C MET A 166 -19.95 -11.29 -2.24
N LYS A 167 -19.94 -12.26 -1.33
CA LYS A 167 -20.72 -13.50 -1.48
C LYS A 167 -22.22 -13.22 -1.51
N HIS A 168 -22.71 -12.33 -0.66
CA HIS A 168 -24.12 -11.95 -0.61
C HIS A 168 -24.54 -11.20 -1.89
N VAL A 169 -23.71 -10.25 -2.37
CA VAL A 169 -23.93 -9.52 -3.62
C VAL A 169 -23.92 -10.44 -4.85
N GLN A 170 -23.06 -11.46 -4.89
CA GLN A 170 -23.02 -12.45 -5.99
C GLN A 170 -24.25 -13.36 -6.02
N GLN A 171 -24.89 -13.58 -4.87
CA GLN A 171 -26.07 -14.44 -4.73
C GLN A 171 -27.37 -13.68 -5.00
N GLY A 172 -27.39 -12.35 -4.89
CA GLY A 172 -28.54 -11.50 -5.19
C GLY A 172 -28.64 -11.10 -6.67
N GLU A 173 -29.84 -11.16 -7.24
CA GLU A 173 -30.14 -10.63 -8.58
C GLU A 173 -30.54 -9.14 -8.49
N GLY A 174 -29.84 -8.24 -9.21
CA GLY A 174 -30.34 -6.87 -9.38
C GLY A 174 -29.30 -5.76 -9.63
N ASN A 175 -29.80 -4.54 -9.84
CA ASN A 175 -28.98 -3.34 -10.07
C ASN A 175 -28.23 -2.86 -8.82
N VAL A 176 -28.67 -3.24 -7.62
CA VAL A 176 -28.00 -2.90 -6.35
C VAL A 176 -26.63 -3.59 -6.26
N GLY A 177 -26.53 -4.83 -6.74
CA GLY A 177 -25.26 -5.54 -6.81
C GLY A 177 -24.24 -4.83 -7.69
N LYS A 178 -24.66 -4.22 -8.81
CA LYS A 178 -23.79 -3.40 -9.70
C LYS A 178 -23.34 -2.06 -9.10
N MET A 179 -23.99 -1.59 -8.04
CA MET A 179 -23.66 -0.32 -7.40
C MET A 179 -22.74 -0.50 -6.19
N VAL A 180 -22.96 -1.58 -5.41
CA VAL A 180 -21.99 -2.08 -4.43
C VAL A 180 -20.72 -2.58 -5.13
N TYR A 181 -20.90 -3.24 -6.28
CA TYR A 181 -19.83 -3.60 -7.21
C TYR A 181 -19.46 -2.40 -8.08
N SER A 182 -18.84 -1.38 -7.50
CA SER A 182 -18.04 -0.47 -8.33
C SER A 182 -16.69 -1.15 -8.58
N ASP A 183 -16.29 -1.26 -9.86
CA ASP A 183 -14.97 -1.76 -10.23
C ASP A 183 -13.86 -1.01 -9.47
N GLU A 184 -14.11 0.26 -9.14
CA GLU A 184 -13.18 1.13 -8.43
C GLU A 184 -12.99 0.75 -6.96
N ILE A 185 -14.06 0.63 -6.15
CA ILE A 185 -13.90 0.26 -4.71
C ILE A 185 -13.41 -1.17 -4.59
N TYR A 186 -13.92 -2.08 -5.42
CA TYR A 186 -13.48 -3.46 -5.42
C TYR A 186 -11.98 -3.57 -5.74
N LYS A 187 -11.51 -2.81 -6.72
CA LYS A 187 -10.09 -2.73 -7.08
C LYS A 187 -9.28 -2.06 -5.98
N ASP A 188 -9.68 -0.88 -5.52
CA ASP A 188 -8.96 -0.08 -4.52
C ASP A 188 -8.81 -0.84 -3.20
N MET A 189 -9.87 -1.52 -2.75
CA MET A 189 -9.82 -2.28 -1.50
C MET A 189 -8.96 -3.53 -1.65
N ARG A 190 -9.02 -4.24 -2.78
CA ARG A 190 -8.12 -5.37 -3.04
C ARG A 190 -6.67 -4.94 -3.19
N GLU A 191 -6.42 -3.83 -3.88
CA GLU A 191 -5.07 -3.27 -4.02
C GLU A 191 -4.52 -2.84 -2.67
N LEU A 192 -5.32 -2.18 -1.83
CA LEU A 192 -4.94 -1.83 -0.46
C LEU A 192 -4.60 -3.07 0.37
N ILE A 193 -5.47 -4.09 0.38
CA ILE A 193 -5.23 -5.33 1.12
C ILE A 193 -3.98 -6.03 0.59
N ALA A 194 -3.82 -6.14 -0.73
CA ALA A 194 -2.67 -6.78 -1.34
C ALA A 194 -1.37 -6.04 -1.04
N ASP A 195 -1.39 -4.71 -1.10
CA ASP A 195 -0.22 -3.87 -0.81
C ASP A 195 0.20 -4.02 0.65
N ILE A 196 -0.73 -3.97 1.60
CA ILE A 196 -0.43 -4.14 3.02
C ILE A 196 0.01 -5.58 3.33
N LYS A 197 -0.63 -6.61 2.76
CA LYS A 197 -0.22 -8.02 2.96
C LYS A 197 1.18 -8.29 2.40
N LYS A 198 1.50 -7.71 1.25
CA LYS A 198 2.81 -7.87 0.60
C LYS A 198 3.89 -7.04 1.28
N HIS A 199 3.49 -5.91 1.89
CA HIS A 199 4.40 -4.94 2.48
C HIS A 199 3.99 -4.50 3.90
N PRO A 200 3.86 -5.42 4.87
CA PRO A 200 3.38 -5.09 6.22
C PRO A 200 4.31 -4.10 6.94
N TRP A 201 5.59 -4.06 6.57
CA TRP A 201 6.56 -3.09 7.09
C TRP A 201 6.28 -1.64 6.70
N LYS A 202 5.45 -1.38 5.67
CA LYS A 202 5.07 0.00 5.26
C LYS A 202 4.37 0.78 6.36
N LEU A 203 3.77 0.08 7.30
CA LEU A 203 3.07 0.69 8.41
C LEU A 203 4.08 1.26 9.42
N LEU A 204 5.20 0.58 9.64
CA LEU A 204 6.18 0.83 10.72
C LEU A 204 6.99 2.15 10.52
N LYS A 205 6.41 3.31 10.84
CA LYS A 205 7.06 4.62 10.67
C LYS A 205 8.36 4.79 11.49
N LYS A 206 9.37 5.44 10.91
CA LYS A 206 10.56 5.98 11.60
C LYS A 206 10.42 7.50 11.78
N ASP A 207 10.95 8.03 12.89
CA ASP A 207 10.99 9.46 13.17
C ASP A 207 11.74 10.18 12.04
N LYS A 208 11.05 11.11 11.37
CA LYS A 208 11.73 12.13 10.58
C LYS A 208 12.34 13.14 11.55
N LYS A 209 13.58 12.88 11.96
CA LYS A 209 14.51 13.95 12.32
C LYS A 209 15.79 13.81 11.51
N PHE A 210 15.71 14.24 10.26
CA PHE A 210 16.87 14.78 9.56
C PHE A 210 16.42 16.02 8.80
N PHE A 211 16.73 17.18 9.39
CA PHE A 211 16.81 18.45 8.66
C PHE A 211 18.15 18.44 7.92
N PHE A 212 18.11 18.66 6.62
CA PHE A 212 19.23 19.24 5.89
C PHE A 212 18.66 20.38 5.05
N PHE A 213 19.27 21.55 5.21
CA PHE A 213 19.08 22.72 4.36
C PHE A 213 19.69 22.48 2.98
#